data_AF-A0A2A2D214-F1
#
_entry.id   AF-A0A2A2D214-F1
#
_cell.length_a   1.000
_cell.length_b   1.000
_cell.length_c   1.000
_cell.angle_alpha   90.00
_cell.angle_beta   90.00
_cell.angle_gamma   90.00
#
_symmetry.space_group_name_H-M   'P 1'
#
loop_
_entity.id
_entity.type
_entity.pdbx_description
1 polymer ?
#
loop_
_entity_poly.entity_id
_entity_poly.type
_entity_poly.pdbx_seq_one_letter_code
_entity_poly.pdbx_strand_id
1 'polypeptide(L)' 'MGDLKSTILQLLASGLKDEVIARRVGMSSRTFRRHLAALMHELGAGSRFQAGVRAAHLGLVN' A
#
# COMPACT_ATOMS: atom_id res chain seq x y z
N MET A 1 -8.00 -6.25 -8.42
CA MET A 1 -7.35 -5.83 -7.16
C MET A 1 -8.47 -5.36 -6.23
N GLY A 2 -8.61 -5.90 -5.01
CA GLY A 2 -9.72 -5.50 -4.12
C GLY A 2 -9.68 -4.02 -3.74
N ASP A 3 -10.83 -3.41 -3.45
CA ASP A 3 -11.00 -1.97 -3.17
C ASP A 3 -10.02 -1.43 -2.10
N LEU A 4 -9.86 -2.19 -1.01
CA LEU A 4 -8.89 -1.87 0.05
C LEU A 4 -7.44 -1.85 -0.46
N LYS A 5 -7.05 -2.81 -1.31
CA LYS A 5 -5.68 -2.91 -1.84
C LYS A 5 -5.33 -1.70 -2.71
N SER A 6 -6.26 -1.30 -3.58
CA SER A 6 -6.13 -0.10 -4.42
C SER A 6 -5.98 1.16 -3.56
N THR A 7 -6.85 1.32 -2.56
CA THR A 7 -6.81 2.44 -1.63
C THR A 7 -5.47 2.52 -0.89
N ILE A 8 -4.95 1.40 -0.40
CA ILE A 8 -3.64 1.35 0.27
C ILE A 8 -2.52 1.79 -0.68
N LEU A 9 -2.51 1.30 -1.93
CA LEU A 9 -1.48 1.66 -2.92
C LEU A 9 -1.51 3.15 -3.27
N GLN A 10 -2.70 3.73 -3.47
CA GLN A 10 -2.85 5.17 -3.72
C GLN A 10 -2.32 6.01 -2.55
N LEU A 11 -2.67 5.63 -1.31
CA LEU A 11 -2.21 6.33 -0.12
C LEU A 11 -0.69 6.17 0.10
N LEU A 12 -0.11 5.02 -0.25
CA LEU A 12 1.35 4.83 -0.24
C LEU A 12 2.04 5.67 -1.30
N ALA A 13 1.51 5.73 -2.52
CA ALA A 13 2.04 6.54 -3.62
C ALA A 13 2.05 8.03 -3.27
N SER A 14 1.08 8.49 -2.47
CA SER A 14 1.06 9.86 -1.92
C SER A 14 2.09 10.15 -0.82
N GLY A 15 2.94 9.17 -0.47
CA GLY A 15 4.03 9.34 0.51
C GLY A 15 3.59 9.31 1.98
N LEU A 16 2.35 8.93 2.27
CA LEU A 16 1.84 8.90 3.63
C LEU A 16 2.56 7.85 4.51
N LYS A 17 2.60 8.14 5.81
CA LYS A 17 3.08 7.19 6.82
C LYS A 17 2.02 6.12 7.08
N ASP A 18 2.47 4.90 7.32
CA ASP A 18 1.64 3.71 7.55
C ASP A 18 0.54 3.92 8.59
N GLU A 19 0.85 4.63 9.68
CA GLU A 19 -0.12 4.93 10.75
C GLU A 19 -1.26 5.84 10.29
N VAL A 20 -0.95 6.80 9.40
CA VAL A 20 -1.96 7.69 8.80
C VAL A 20 -2.87 6.89 7.87
N ILE A 21 -2.27 6.02 7.05
CA ILE A 21 -3.02 5.16 6.13
C ILE A 21 -3.92 4.21 6.91
N ALA A 22 -3.37 3.53 7.92
CA ALA A 22 -4.09 2.60 8.79
C ALA A 22 -5.33 3.29 9.42
N ARG A 23 -5.14 4.49 9.99
CA ARG A 23 -6.26 5.28 10.54
C ARG A 23 -7.31 5.63 9.49
N ARG A 24 -6.88 6.01 8.28
CA ARG A 24 -7.78 6.42 7.18
C ARG A 24 -8.64 5.27 6.65
N VAL A 25 -8.12 4.03 6.68
CA VAL A 25 -8.85 2.82 6.28
C VAL A 25 -9.52 2.10 7.47
N GLY A 26 -9.54 2.71 8.66
CA GLY A 26 -10.21 2.15 9.84
C GLY A 26 -9.52 0.91 10.42
N MET A 27 -8.19 0.77 10.25
CA MET A 27 -7.43 -0.40 10.68
C MET A 27 -6.38 -0.08 11.75
N SER A 28 -6.06 -1.08 12.58
CA SER A 28 -4.87 -1.02 13.44
C SER A 28 -3.59 -1.03 12.59
N SER A 29 -2.51 -0.43 13.11
CA SER A 29 -1.20 -0.44 12.44
C SER A 29 -0.68 -1.86 12.19
N ARG A 30 -0.99 -2.82 13.08
CA ARG A 30 -0.63 -4.24 12.91
C ARG A 30 -1.35 -4.86 11.72
N THR A 31 -2.67 -4.66 11.63
CA THR A 31 -3.48 -5.18 10.52
C THR A 31 -3.04 -4.56 9.20
N PHE A 32 -2.83 -3.23 9.18
CA PHE A 32 -2.32 -2.52 8.02
C PHE A 32 -0.98 -3.09 7.53
N ARG A 33 0.00 -3.28 8.42
CA ARG A 33 1.31 -3.83 8.04
C ARG A 33 1.22 -5.23 7.44
N ARG A 34 0.26 -6.07 7.87
CA ARG A 34 0.03 -7.38 7.24
C ARG A 34 -0.49 -7.25 5.81
N HIS A 35 -1.44 -6.33 5.58
CA HIS A 35 -1.92 -6.05 4.23
C HIS A 35 -0.83 -5.45 3.34
N LEU A 36 -0.02 -4.54 3.88
CA LEU A 36 1.13 -3.96 3.19
C LEU A 36 2.15 -5.03 2.80
N ALA A 37 2.54 -5.91 3.72
CA ALA A 37 3.48 -6.99 3.43
C ALA A 37 2.96 -7.93 2.32
N ALA A 38 1.67 -8.28 2.35
CA ALA A 38 1.03 -9.07 1.29
C ALA A 38 1.05 -8.33 -0.07
N LEU A 39 0.73 -7.04 -0.08
CA LEU A 39 0.80 -6.19 -1.27
C LEU A 39 2.22 -6.10 -1.84
N MET A 40 3.21 -5.88 -0.98
CA MET A 40 4.61 -5.84 -1.39
C MET A 40 5.05 -7.19 -1.98
N HIS A 41 4.62 -8.30 -1.39
CA HIS A 41 4.90 -9.63 -1.92
C HIS A 41 4.27 -9.84 -3.30
N GLU A 42 2.99 -9.48 -3.47
CA GLU A 42 2.28 -9.54 -4.76
C GLU A 42 2.91 -8.63 -5.83
N LEU A 43 3.45 -7.48 -5.43
CA LEU A 43 4.15 -6.55 -6.32
C LEU A 43 5.63 -6.92 -6.53
N GLY A 44 6.14 -7.96 -5.86
CA GLY A 44 7.56 -8.33 -5.85
C GLY A 44 8.49 -7.22 -5.35
N ALA A 45 8.00 -6.40 -4.42
CA ALA A 45 8.73 -5.28 -3.83
C ALA A 45 9.32 -5.64 -2.46
N GLY A 46 10.59 -5.30 -2.24
CA GLY A 46 11.28 -5.45 -0.96
C GLY A 46 11.15 -4.24 -0.03
N SER A 47 10.62 -3.12 -0.52
CA SER A 47 10.36 -1.92 0.29
C SER A 47 9.07 -1.24 -0.13
N ARG A 48 8.48 -0.46 0.79
CA ARG A 48 7.26 0.32 0.51
C ARG A 48 7.44 1.31 -0.64
N PHE A 49 8.64 1.89 -0.77
CA PHE A 49 8.97 2.79 -1.88
C PHE A 49 9.00 2.02 -3.20
N GLN A 50 9.65 0.86 -3.24
CA GLN A 50 9.64 -0.01 -4.41
C GLN A 50 8.22 -0.47 -4.77
N ALA A 51 7.37 -0.72 -3.77
CA ALA A 51 5.97 -1.07 -3.99
C ALA A 51 5.19 0.08 -4.64
N GLY A 52 5.40 1.33 -4.19
CA GLY A 52 4.82 2.52 -4.82
C GLY A 52 5.27 2.70 -6.28
N VAL A 53 6.57 2.58 -6.55
CA VAL A 53 7.12 2.68 -7.92
C VAL A 53 6.58 1.56 -8.82
N ARG A 54 6.56 0.31 -8.34
CA ARG A 54 5.99 -0.83 -9.08
C ARG A 54 4.51 -0.63 -9.35
N ALA A 55 3.74 -0.15 -8.36
CA ALA A 55 2.32 0.13 -8.54
C ALA A 55 2.09 1.21 -9.60
N ALA A 56 2.91 2.26 -9.65
CA ALA A 56 2.84 3.30 -10.68
C ALA A 56 3.18 2.75 -12.07
N HIS A 57 4.27 1.97 -12.21
CA HIS A 57 4.65 1.34 -13.47
C HIS A 57 3.59 0.35 -14.00
N LEU A 58 2.86 -0.31 -13.09
CA LEU A 58 1.78 -1.23 -13.44
C LEU A 58 0.43 -0.52 -13.69
N GLY A 59 0.38 0.82 -13.59
CA GLY A 59 -0.86 1.59 -13.75
C GLY A 59 -1.90 1.34 -12.66
N LEU A 60 -1.48 0.88 -11.48
CA LEU A 60 -2.35 0.56 -10.34
C LEU A 60 -2.65 1.79 -9.47
N VAL A 61 -1.87 2.86 -9.64
CA VAL A 61 -2.05 4.16 -8.99
C VAL A 61 -1.96 5.23 -10.07
N ASN A 62 -2.75 6.28 -9.92
CA ASN A 62 -2.89 7.38 -10.87
C ASN A 62 -2.58 8.69 -10.14
#